data_AF-A0A524Q1A8-F1
#
_entry.id   AF-A0A524Q1A8-F1
#
_cell.length_a   1.000
_cell.length_b   1.000
_cell.length_c   1.000
_cell.angle_alpha   90.00
_cell.angle_beta   90.00
_cell.angle_gamma   90.00
#
_symmetry.space_group_name_H-M   'P 1'
#
loop_
_entity.id
_entity.type
_entity.pdbx_description
1 polymer ?
#
loop_
_entity_poly.entity_id
_entity_poly.type
_entity_poly.pdbx_seq_one_letter_code
_entity_poly.pdbx_strand_id
1 'polypeptide(L)'
;MNKKLVIGITIFFLIYILISFISGFYIDYEWFRIYGGLSIFWVLLLTKFNVHLLFGLIFVAIFSFNFLLIRLLGGKGRIFASTILSRIQIPVLGSPKRALFIILAGGVLVAGFMMGGAASSFWKEYLLFKNSVPFAGFP
;
A
#
# COMPACT_ATOMS: atom_id res chain seq x y z
N MET A 1 -26.56 -3.15 -16.61
CA MET A 1 -25.32 -2.85 -17.34
C MET A 1 -24.81 -4.13 -17.99
N ASN A 2 -24.54 -4.14 -19.30
CA ASN A 2 -24.11 -5.35 -20.01
C ASN A 2 -22.73 -5.79 -19.48
N LYS A 3 -22.63 -7.00 -18.90
CA LYS A 3 -21.38 -7.50 -18.28
C LYS A 3 -20.17 -7.38 -19.21
N LYS A 4 -20.37 -7.56 -20.53
CA LYS A 4 -19.32 -7.41 -21.54
C LYS A 4 -18.80 -5.97 -21.66
N LEU A 5 -19.67 -4.97 -21.56
CA LEU A 5 -19.27 -3.56 -21.55
C LEU A 5 -18.48 -3.21 -20.30
N VAL A 6 -18.89 -3.71 -19.12
CA VAL A 6 -18.15 -3.46 -17.86
C VAL A 6 -16.73 -4.01 -17.93
N ILE A 7 -16.59 -5.24 -18.43
CA ILE A 7 -15.28 -5.89 -18.61
C ILE A 7 -14.44 -5.11 -19.62
N GLY A 8 -15.01 -4.75 -20.78
CA GLY A 8 -14.31 -3.97 -21.80
C GLY A 8 -13.81 -2.63 -21.27
N ILE A 9 -14.66 -1.88 -20.57
CA ILE A 9 -14.30 -0.60 -19.95
C ILE A 9 -13.20 -0.80 -18.88
N THR A 10 -13.33 -1.82 -18.03
CA THR A 10 -12.34 -2.11 -16.97
C THR A 10 -10.97 -2.42 -17.57
N ILE A 11 -10.91 -3.27 -18.59
CA ILE A 11 -9.66 -3.62 -19.29
C ILE A 11 -9.06 -2.37 -19.94
N PHE A 12 -9.88 -1.56 -20.61
CA PHE A 12 -9.43 -0.32 -21.22
C PHE A 12 -8.78 0.61 -20.21
N PHE A 13 -9.42 0.86 -19.06
CA PHE A 13 -8.86 1.69 -18.00
C PHE A 13 -7.56 1.11 -17.42
N LEU A 14 -7.50 -0.21 -17.20
CA LEU A 14 -6.28 -0.87 -16.72
C LEU A 14 -5.11 -0.68 -17.70
N ILE A 15 -5.36 -0.87 -19.00
CA ILE A 15 -4.34 -0.68 -20.05
C ILE A 15 -3.93 0.79 -20.13
N TYR A 16 -4.88 1.72 -20.10
CA TYR A 16 -4.59 3.16 -20.12
C TYR A 16 -3.70 3.58 -18.95
N ILE A 17 -4.05 3.16 -17.72
CA ILE A 17 -3.26 3.42 -16.52
C ILE A 17 -1.85 2.84 -16.69
N LEU A 18 -1.74 1.58 -17.12
CA LEU A 18 -0.45 0.91 -17.30
C LEU A 18 0.44 1.64 -18.31
N ILE A 19 -0.11 2.01 -19.48
CA ILE A 19 0.63 2.75 -20.51
C ILE A 19 1.06 4.12 -19.98
N SER A 20 0.19 4.84 -19.28
CA SER A 20 0.52 6.14 -18.69
C SER A 20 1.69 6.06 -17.70
N PHE A 21 1.68 5.07 -16.81
CA PHE A 21 2.78 4.82 -15.87
C PHE A 21 4.10 4.47 -16.58
N ILE A 22 4.06 3.54 -17.55
CA ILE A 22 5.26 3.11 -18.30
C ILE A 22 5.83 4.29 -19.10
N SER A 23 4.96 5.09 -19.72
CA SER A 23 5.38 6.23 -20.53
C SER A 23 6.06 7.30 -19.67
N GLY A 24 5.48 7.65 -18.52
CA GLY A 24 6.09 8.58 -17.57
C GLY A 24 7.45 8.08 -17.06
N PHE A 25 7.53 6.80 -16.67
CA PHE A 25 8.79 6.19 -16.23
C PHE A 25 9.86 6.22 -17.32
N TYR A 26 9.50 5.87 -18.56
CA TYR A 26 10.43 5.83 -19.68
C TYR A 26 10.94 7.23 -20.06
N ILE A 27 10.05 8.23 -20.07
CA ILE A 27 10.42 9.63 -20.34
C ILE A 27 11.41 10.13 -19.29
N ASP A 28 11.12 9.91 -18.00
CA ASP A 28 12.03 10.31 -16.92
C ASP A 28 13.38 9.57 -17.05
N TYR A 29 13.36 8.26 -17.26
CA TYR A 29 14.58 7.47 -17.41
C TYR A 29 15.47 7.97 -18.55
N GLU A 30 14.89 8.18 -19.73
CA GLU A 30 15.61 8.68 -20.92
C GLU A 30 16.14 10.09 -20.71
N TRP A 31 15.36 10.96 -20.06
CA TRP A 31 15.81 12.30 -19.69
C TRP A 31 17.09 12.23 -18.85
N PHE A 32 17.08 11.47 -17.75
CA PHE A 32 18.27 11.33 -16.91
C PHE A 32 19.43 10.63 -17.64
N ARG A 33 19.15 9.69 -18.55
CA ARG A 33 20.18 9.02 -19.36
C ARG A 33 20.91 9.98 -20.29
N ILE A 34 20.18 10.82 -21.02
CA ILE A 34 20.74 11.78 -21.99
C ILE A 34 21.69 12.77 -21.30
N TYR A 35 21.35 13.20 -20.08
CA TYR A 35 22.17 14.14 -19.31
C TYR A 35 23.22 13.46 -18.39
N GLY A 36 23.44 12.15 -18.52
CA GLY A 36 24.41 11.40 -17.70
C GLY A 36 24.03 11.29 -16.21
N GLY A 37 22.78 11.60 -15.85
CA GLY A 37 22.25 11.64 -14.48
C GLY A 37 21.56 10.35 -14.02
N LEU A 38 21.86 9.19 -14.62
CA LEU A 38 21.21 7.92 -14.26
C LEU A 38 21.38 7.55 -12.78
N SER A 39 22.51 7.88 -12.16
CA SER A 39 22.72 7.67 -10.73
C SER A 39 21.68 8.41 -9.89
N ILE A 40 21.40 9.67 -10.23
CA ILE A 40 20.40 10.52 -9.56
C ILE A 40 19.00 9.94 -9.75
N PHE A 41 18.65 9.50 -10.97
CA PHE A 41 17.37 8.85 -11.25
C PHE A 41 17.12 7.66 -10.31
N TRP A 42 18.09 6.74 -10.22
CA TRP A 42 17.94 5.55 -9.37
C TRP A 42 17.86 5.92 -7.89
N VAL A 43 18.64 6.90 -7.43
CA VAL A 43 18.55 7.40 -6.05
C VAL A 43 17.16 7.98 -5.77
N LEU A 44 16.60 8.79 -6.68
CA LEU A 44 15.27 9.37 -6.53
C LEU A 44 14.18 8.29 -6.52
N LEU A 45 14.23 7.36 -7.47
CA LEU A 45 13.27 6.27 -7.59
C LEU A 45 13.28 5.37 -6.35
N LEU A 46 14.48 4.92 -5.94
CA LEU A 46 14.64 4.06 -4.76
C LEU A 46 14.27 4.80 -3.49
N THR A 47 14.54 6.10 -3.37
CA THR A 47 14.11 6.88 -2.19
C THR A 47 12.59 6.90 -2.08
N LYS A 48 11.89 7.26 -3.16
CA LYS A 48 10.41 7.27 -3.19
C LYS A 48 9.86 5.88 -2.85
N PHE A 49 10.41 4.83 -3.46
CA PHE A 49 10.02 3.46 -3.19
C PHE A 49 10.28 3.02 -1.74
N ASN A 50 11.43 3.37 -1.18
CA ASN A 50 11.76 3.06 0.21
C ASN A 50 10.82 3.79 1.18
N VAL A 51 10.49 5.05 0.93
CA VAL A 51 9.50 5.80 1.73
C VAL A 51 8.12 5.13 1.62
N HIS A 52 7.70 4.75 0.42
CA HIS A 52 6.47 3.99 0.22
C HIS A 52 6.44 2.75 1.10
N LEU A 53 7.44 1.87 0.95
CA LEU A 53 7.48 0.61 1.68
C LEU A 53 7.57 0.82 3.19
N LEU A 54 8.42 1.73 3.65
CA LEU A 54 8.62 1.99 5.07
C LEU A 54 7.31 2.41 5.75
N PHE A 55 6.62 3.43 5.22
CA PHE A 55 5.40 3.93 5.83
C PHE A 55 4.19 3.01 5.61
N GLY A 56 4.13 2.31 4.47
CA GLY A 56 3.13 1.27 4.26
C GLY A 56 3.27 0.11 5.25
N LEU A 57 4.50 -0.35 5.49
CA LEU A 57 4.78 -1.40 6.48
C LEU A 57 4.53 -0.93 7.90
N ILE A 58 4.89 0.31 8.25
CA ILE A 58 4.55 0.90 9.57
C ILE A 58 3.03 0.91 9.77
N PHE A 59 2.27 1.33 8.76
CA PHE A 59 0.80 1.32 8.84
C PHE A 59 0.26 -0.10 9.07
N VAL A 60 0.70 -1.07 8.26
CA VAL A 60 0.28 -2.47 8.38
C VAL A 60 0.67 -3.04 9.75
N ALA A 61 1.87 -2.73 10.24
CA ALA A 61 2.35 -3.18 11.54
C ALA A 61 1.51 -2.60 12.68
N ILE A 62 1.27 -1.28 12.69
CA ILE A 62 0.45 -0.61 13.71
C ILE A 62 -0.98 -1.16 13.69
N PHE A 63 -1.58 -1.28 12.51
CA PHE A 63 -2.94 -1.81 12.37
C PHE A 63 -3.03 -3.26 12.86
N SER A 64 -2.10 -4.11 12.42
CA SER A 64 -2.07 -5.53 12.80
C SER A 64 -1.81 -5.70 14.29
N PHE A 65 -0.94 -4.86 14.87
CA PHE A 65 -0.68 -4.83 16.30
C PHE A 65 -1.94 -4.40 17.08
N ASN A 66 -2.63 -3.35 16.64
CA ASN A 66 -3.89 -2.94 17.25
C ASN A 66 -4.96 -4.04 17.19
N PHE A 67 -5.10 -4.70 16.03
CA PHE A 67 -5.99 -5.83 15.86
C PHE A 67 -5.63 -7.01 16.79
N LEU A 68 -4.34 -7.30 16.95
CA LEU A 68 -3.85 -8.33 17.87
C LEU A 68 -4.21 -7.97 19.33
N LEU A 69 -4.02 -6.72 19.74
CA LEU A 69 -4.39 -6.25 21.08
C LEU A 69 -5.89 -6.41 21.33
N ILE A 70 -6.74 -6.05 20.38
CA ILE A 70 -8.20 -6.27 20.48
C ILE A 70 -8.50 -7.76 20.68
N ARG A 71 -7.78 -8.64 19.99
CA ARG A 71 -7.97 -10.09 20.12
C ARG A 71 -7.47 -10.64 21.46
N LEU A 72 -6.39 -10.10 22.00
CA LEU A 72 -5.81 -10.53 23.28
C LEU A 72 -6.59 -9.99 24.48
N LEU A 73 -6.99 -8.71 24.43
CA LEU A 73 -7.60 -7.98 25.56
C LEU A 73 -9.12 -7.99 25.53
N GLY A 74 -9.75 -8.17 24.36
CA GLY A 74 -11.20 -8.04 24.17
C GLY A 74 -12.06 -9.13 24.83
N GLY A 75 -11.45 -10.06 25.58
CA GLY A 75 -12.14 -11.19 26.21
C GLY A 75 -12.84 -12.10 25.20
N LYS A 76 -13.52 -13.15 25.69
CA LYS A 76 -14.41 -13.99 24.85
C LYS A 76 -15.69 -13.21 24.50
N GLY A 77 -15.57 -12.12 23.75
CA GLY A 77 -16.72 -11.31 23.31
C GLY A 77 -17.73 -12.13 22.49
N ARG A 78 -19.01 -11.76 22.58
CA ARG A 78 -20.19 -12.44 21.96
C ARG A 78 -20.07 -12.74 20.45
N ILE A 79 -19.09 -12.14 19.76
CA ILE A 79 -18.71 -12.40 18.36
C ILE A 79 -18.21 -13.87 18.17
N PHE A 80 -17.79 -14.53 19.26
CA PHE A 80 -17.35 -15.92 19.28
C PHE A 80 -18.39 -16.92 19.79
N ALA A 81 -19.58 -16.47 20.20
CA ALA A 81 -20.70 -17.37 20.44
C ALA A 81 -21.04 -18.14 19.16
N SER A 82 -21.53 -19.37 19.29
CA SER A 82 -22.00 -20.19 18.16
C SER A 82 -23.27 -19.58 17.55
N THR A 83 -23.13 -18.50 16.80
CA THR A 83 -24.18 -17.86 16.01
C THR A 83 -24.47 -18.71 14.78
N ILE A 84 -25.69 -18.64 14.24
CA ILE A 84 -26.14 -19.34 13.02
C ILE A 84 -25.11 -19.25 11.87
N LEU A 85 -24.37 -18.13 11.77
CA LEU A 85 -23.25 -17.95 10.82
C LEU A 85 -22.16 -19.03 10.90
N SER A 86 -21.87 -19.61 12.06
CA SER A 86 -20.83 -20.64 12.19
C SER A 86 -21.20 -21.97 11.51
N ARG A 87 -22.48 -22.16 11.18
CA ARG A 87 -22.98 -23.36 10.47
C ARG A 87 -23.01 -23.17 8.95
N ILE A 88 -22.88 -21.94 8.46
CA ILE A 88 -22.87 -21.62 7.04
C ILE A 88 -21.43 -21.83 6.53
N GLN A 89 -21.23 -22.85 5.69
CA GLN A 89 -19.96 -23.03 4.98
C GLN A 89 -20.02 -22.25 3.67
N ILE A 90 -19.05 -21.36 3.48
CA ILE A 90 -18.90 -20.63 2.23
C ILE A 90 -18.09 -21.54 1.31
N PRO A 91 -18.62 -21.92 0.13
CA PRO A 91 -17.85 -22.67 -0.85
C PRO A 91 -16.63 -21.82 -1.21
N VAL A 92 -15.42 -22.37 -1.11
CA VAL A 92 -14.09 -21.74 -1.26
C VAL A 92 -13.44 -21.18 0.02
N LEU A 93 -14.14 -20.39 0.85
CA LEU A 93 -13.50 -19.70 2.00
C LEU A 93 -13.65 -20.42 3.34
N GLY A 94 -14.45 -21.50 3.39
CA GLY A 94 -14.66 -22.30 4.59
C GLY A 94 -15.57 -21.59 5.59
N SER A 95 -15.06 -21.29 6.79
CA SER A 95 -15.85 -20.61 7.83
C SER A 95 -15.94 -19.10 7.57
N PRO A 96 -17.09 -18.44 7.87
CA PRO A 96 -17.22 -16.99 7.71
C PRO A 96 -16.19 -16.19 8.50
N LYS A 97 -15.71 -16.73 9.63
CA LYS A 97 -14.63 -16.12 10.42
C LYS A 97 -13.31 -16.08 9.64
N ARG A 98 -12.96 -17.16 8.92
CA ARG A 98 -11.76 -17.21 8.09
C ARG A 98 -11.90 -16.29 6.88
N ALA A 99 -13.06 -16.27 6.24
CA ALA A 99 -13.37 -15.36 5.14
C ALA A 99 -13.19 -13.89 5.55
N LEU A 100 -13.80 -13.48 6.67
CA LEU A 100 -13.66 -12.14 7.23
C LEU A 100 -12.20 -11.79 7.55
N PHE A 101 -11.44 -12.73 8.13
CA PHE A 101 -10.03 -12.51 8.42
C PHE A 101 -9.20 -12.31 7.14
N ILE A 102 -9.45 -13.09 6.09
CA ILE A 102 -8.76 -12.95 4.78
C ILE A 102 -9.12 -11.61 4.14
N ILE A 103 -10.40 -11.23 4.12
CA ILE A 103 -10.85 -9.95 3.57
C ILE A 103 -10.24 -8.78 4.34
N LEU A 104 -10.22 -8.87 5.67
CA LEU A 104 -9.61 -7.86 6.53
C LEU A 104 -8.11 -7.75 6.27
N ALA A 105 -7.38 -8.88 6.26
CA ALA A 105 -5.95 -8.90 5.98
C ALA A 105 -5.64 -8.32 4.58
N GLY A 106 -6.40 -8.73 3.55
CA GLY A 106 -6.27 -8.16 2.21
C GLY A 106 -6.57 -6.66 2.18
N GLY A 107 -7.63 -6.22 2.86
CA GLY A 107 -7.99 -4.81 2.97
C GLY A 107 -6.91 -3.97 3.66
N VAL A 108 -6.29 -4.49 4.72
CA VAL A 108 -5.18 -3.83 5.43
C VAL A 108 -3.94 -3.71 4.54
N LEU A 109 -3.62 -4.74 3.75
CA LEU A 109 -2.50 -4.68 2.82
C LEU A 109 -2.74 -3.65 1.70
N VAL A 110 -3.95 -3.62 1.13
CA VAL A 110 -4.33 -2.62 0.12
C VAL A 110 -4.29 -1.22 0.72
N ALA A 111 -4.87 -1.02 1.90
CA ALA A 111 -4.82 0.26 2.61
C ALA A 111 -3.38 0.67 2.93
N GLY A 112 -2.54 -0.26 3.38
CA GLY A 112 -1.11 -0.03 3.64
C GLY A 112 -0.35 0.40 2.39
N PHE A 113 -0.61 -0.24 1.25
CA PHE A 113 -0.04 0.17 -0.05
C PHE A 113 -0.48 1.58 -0.45
N MET A 114 -1.76 1.92 -0.27
CA MET A 114 -2.26 3.28 -0.54
C MET A 114 -1.63 4.32 0.39
N MET A 115 -1.50 4.01 1.69
CA MET A 115 -0.87 4.89 2.68
C MET A 115 0.63 5.07 2.40
N GLY A 116 1.32 4.00 2.01
CA GLY A 116 2.71 4.08 1.52
C GLY A 116 2.83 4.98 0.29
N GLY A 117 1.91 4.85 -0.67
CA GLY A 117 1.83 5.73 -1.84
C GLY A 117 1.66 7.20 -1.46
N ALA A 118 0.77 7.50 -0.52
CA ALA A 118 0.59 8.85 -0.01
C ALA A 118 1.87 9.38 0.67
N ALA A 119 2.50 8.57 1.53
CA ALA A 119 3.75 8.93 2.21
C ALA A 119 4.91 9.15 1.22
N SER A 120 4.97 8.40 0.13
CA SER A 120 5.98 8.57 -0.93
C SER A 120 5.96 9.96 -1.58
N SER A 121 4.86 10.71 -1.49
CA SER A 121 4.80 12.10 -1.95
C SER A 121 5.69 13.03 -1.10
N PHE A 122 5.93 12.67 0.16
CA PHE A 122 6.74 13.41 1.14
C PHE A 122 8.19 12.92 1.22
N TRP A 123 8.70 12.34 0.13
CA TRP A 123 10.06 11.79 0.09
C TRP A 123 11.15 12.85 0.32
N LYS A 124 10.89 14.11 -0.05
CA LYS A 124 11.84 15.22 0.13
C LYS A 124 11.98 15.56 1.60
N GLU A 125 10.87 15.69 2.29
CA GLU A 125 10.77 15.94 3.73
C GLU A 125 11.44 14.81 4.50
N TYR A 126 11.21 13.57 4.09
CA TYR A 126 11.90 12.41 4.66
C TYR A 126 13.43 12.49 4.48
N LEU A 127 13.92 12.88 3.30
CA LEU A 127 15.36 13.06 3.08
C LEU A 127 15.93 14.21 3.91
N LEU A 128 15.20 15.32 4.04
CA LEU A 128 15.61 16.45 4.89
C LEU A 128 15.71 16.03 6.35
N PHE A 129 14.74 15.26 6.84
CA PHE A 129 14.77 14.68 8.18
C PHE A 129 15.99 13.76 8.35
N LYS A 130 16.18 12.81 7.43
CA LYS A 130 17.23 11.79 7.52
C LYS A 130 18.64 12.37 7.42
N ASN A 131 18.83 13.43 6.64
CA ASN A 131 20.12 14.08 6.41
C ASN A 131 20.20 15.45 7.10
N SER A 132 19.39 15.67 8.13
CA SER A 132 19.43 16.92 8.89
C SER A 132 20.79 17.09 9.58
N VAL A 133 21.35 18.29 9.49
CA VAL A 133 22.59 18.68 10.18
C VAL A 133 22.26 19.74 11.23
N PRO A 134 22.94 19.75 12.39
CA PRO A 134 22.79 20.82 13.36
C PRO A 134 23.06 22.17 12.73
N PHE A 135 22.22 23.16 13.06
CA PHE A 135 22.44 24.53 12.60
C PHE A 135 23.65 25.12 13.36
N ALA A 136 24.81 25.16 12.71
CA ALA A 136 26.07 25.61 13.32
C ALA A 136 26.26 27.15 13.35
N GLY A 137 25.19 27.92 13.11
CA GLY A 137 25.22 29.37 12.99
C GLY A 137 25.29 29.85 11.53
N PHE A 138 24.91 31.10 11.31
CA PHE A 138 25.04 31.78 10.01
C PHE A 138 26.53 32.04 9.68
N PRO A 139 26.89 32.19 8.39
CA PRO A 139 28.21 32.71 8.01
C PRO A 139 28.49 34.08 8.64
#